data_AF-A0AB33CSD0-F1
#
_entry.id   AF-A0AB33CSD0-F1
#
_cell.length_a   1.000
_cell.length_b   1.000
_cell.length_c   1.000
_cell.angle_alpha   90.00
_cell.angle_beta   90.00
_cell.angle_gamma   90.00
#
_symmetry.space_group_name_H-M   'P 1'
#
loop_
_entity.id
_entity.type
_entity.pdbx_description
1 polymer ?
#
loop_
_entity_poly.entity_id
_entity_poly.type
_entity_poly.pdbx_seq_one_letter_code
_entity_poly.pdbx_strand_id
1 'polypeptide(L)'
;MTMLRISLTVGLLWVSASALAANGQENARLGRVHVQADSIEMLGADSLKASGNVVVIGKDSVIHSHEALISQDGSVIQVQAVQSGQSHTSEFDPLSLQDARAAGGEMRLQREGYVAVKTKGLSTTWWNRATQTCVMVKTSQGRYSEVKVLAASVCMGS
;
A
#
# COMPACT_ATOMS: atom_id res chain seq x y z
N MET A 1 23.67 48.62 63.31
CA MET A 1 22.80 47.47 63.63
C MET A 1 22.15 46.99 62.35
N THR A 2 21.96 45.67 62.30
CA THR A 2 21.73 44.72 61.21
C THR A 2 20.46 44.96 60.35
N MET A 3 20.40 44.25 59.20
CA MET A 3 19.23 43.86 58.36
C MET A 3 18.92 44.78 57.16
N LEU A 4 18.57 44.33 55.94
CA LEU A 4 18.27 43.02 55.35
C LEU A 4 18.30 43.16 53.80
N ARG A 5 18.72 42.12 53.08
CA ARG A 5 18.67 42.00 51.60
C ARG A 5 17.24 41.78 51.10
N ILE A 6 16.86 42.37 49.96
CA ILE A 6 15.81 41.83 49.08
C ILE A 6 16.23 42.00 47.61
N SER A 7 16.48 40.87 46.95
CA SER A 7 16.61 40.75 45.50
C SER A 7 15.23 40.46 44.90
N LEU A 8 14.83 41.17 43.84
CA LEU A 8 13.74 40.74 42.96
C LEU A 8 14.22 40.81 41.50
N THR A 9 14.55 39.66 40.96
CA THR A 9 14.66 39.41 39.52
C THR A 9 13.27 39.27 38.92
N VAL A 10 12.83 40.24 38.12
CA VAL A 10 11.59 40.15 37.36
C VAL A 10 11.87 39.39 36.07
N GLY A 11 11.48 38.11 36.04
CA GLY A 11 11.44 37.31 34.81
C GLY A 11 10.20 37.66 33.99
N LEU A 12 10.39 38.17 32.77
CA LEU A 12 9.34 38.21 31.76
C LEU A 12 9.34 36.87 31.01
N LEU A 13 8.33 36.04 31.26
CA LEU A 13 8.01 34.88 30.43
C LEU A 13 7.13 35.34 29.26
N TRP A 14 7.65 35.26 28.05
CA TRP A 14 6.85 35.33 26.82
C TRP A 14 6.06 34.02 26.69
N VAL A 15 4.75 34.10 26.90
CA VAL A 15 3.81 33.03 26.51
C VAL A 15 3.50 33.23 25.04
N SER A 16 4.13 32.46 24.17
CA SER A 16 3.72 32.36 22.76
C SER A 16 2.40 31.59 22.70
N ALA A 17 1.34 32.25 22.24
CA ALA A 17 0.05 31.63 22.03
C ALA A 17 0.16 30.51 20.98
N SER A 18 -0.12 29.27 21.38
CA SER A 18 -0.31 28.16 20.44
C SER A 18 -1.60 28.39 19.68
N ALA A 19 -1.50 28.63 18.36
CA ALA A 19 -2.65 28.60 17.47
C ALA A 19 -3.20 27.16 17.44
N LEU A 20 -4.31 26.91 18.14
CA LEU A 20 -5.12 25.71 17.98
C LEU A 20 -5.76 25.80 16.59
N ALA A 21 -5.20 25.06 15.62
CA ALA A 21 -5.89 24.77 14.38
C ALA A 21 -7.18 24.01 14.74
N ALA A 22 -8.30 24.71 14.74
CA ALA A 22 -9.62 24.10 14.81
C ALA A 22 -9.82 23.30 13.53
N ASN A 23 -9.57 21.99 13.60
CA ASN A 23 -9.95 21.06 12.54
C ASN A 23 -11.46 20.86 12.60
N GLY A 24 -12.21 21.83 12.08
CA GLY A 24 -13.66 21.77 11.95
C GLY A 24 -14.04 20.73 10.91
N GLN A 25 -14.30 19.50 11.35
CA GLN A 25 -15.03 18.53 10.54
C GLN A 25 -16.50 18.96 10.51
N GLU A 26 -16.86 19.70 9.47
CA GLU A 26 -18.26 20.02 9.16
C GLU A 26 -18.98 18.75 8.70
N ASN A 27 -19.94 18.29 9.50
CA ASN A 27 -20.75 17.12 9.18
C ASN A 27 -21.79 17.49 8.11
N ALA A 28 -21.62 16.97 6.90
CA ALA A 28 -22.61 17.05 5.83
C ALA A 28 -23.56 15.84 5.86
N ARG A 29 -24.87 16.09 5.76
CA ARG A 29 -25.91 15.05 5.58
C ARG A 29 -25.63 14.28 4.29
N LEU A 30 -25.11 13.05 4.41
CA LEU A 30 -25.02 12.15 3.28
C LEU A 30 -26.44 11.69 2.92
N GLY A 31 -26.91 12.19 1.78
CA GLY A 31 -28.07 11.63 1.10
C GLY A 31 -27.84 10.17 0.74
N ARG A 32 -28.94 9.47 0.44
CA ARG A 32 -29.03 8.06 0.04
C ARG A 32 -27.76 7.56 -0.67
N VAL A 33 -27.04 6.64 -0.04
CA VAL A 33 -25.93 5.94 -0.67
C VAL A 33 -26.49 4.85 -1.57
N HIS A 34 -26.00 4.78 -2.80
CA HIS A 34 -26.34 3.72 -3.75
C HIS A 34 -25.21 2.69 -3.78
N VAL A 35 -25.54 1.42 -3.62
CA VAL A 35 -24.58 0.31 -3.69
C VAL A 35 -24.87 -0.52 -4.93
N GLN A 36 -23.88 -0.70 -5.79
CA GLN A 36 -23.91 -1.63 -6.93
C GLN A 36 -22.90 -2.74 -6.66
N ALA A 37 -23.28 -3.99 -6.93
CA ALA A 37 -22.43 -5.17 -6.78
C ALA A 37 -23.02 -6.35 -7.56
N ASP A 38 -22.22 -7.39 -7.80
CA ASP A 38 -22.67 -8.65 -8.40
C ASP A 38 -23.60 -9.43 -7.45
N SER A 39 -23.34 -9.34 -6.13
CA SER A 39 -24.15 -9.97 -5.09
C SER A 39 -24.29 -9.07 -3.86
N ILE A 40 -25.49 -9.02 -3.28
CA ILE A 40 -25.80 -8.27 -2.05
C ILE A 40 -26.52 -9.20 -1.07
N GLU A 41 -25.98 -9.31 0.14
CA GLU A 41 -26.52 -10.09 1.25
C GLU A 41 -26.90 -9.16 2.41
N MET A 42 -28.14 -9.25 2.89
CA MET A 42 -28.58 -8.48 4.06
C MET A 42 -28.17 -9.22 5.33
N LEU A 43 -27.31 -8.62 6.15
CA LEU A 43 -26.87 -9.19 7.42
C LEU A 43 -27.80 -8.79 8.57
N GLY A 44 -28.59 -7.73 8.38
CA GLY A 44 -29.57 -7.22 9.34
C GLY A 44 -30.42 -6.11 8.73
N ALA A 45 -31.22 -5.43 9.56
CA ALA A 45 -32.05 -4.31 9.11
C ALA A 45 -31.21 -3.13 8.61
N ASP A 46 -30.07 -2.89 9.27
CA ASP A 46 -29.20 -1.73 9.04
C ASP A 46 -27.81 -2.14 8.55
N SER A 47 -27.62 -3.40 8.14
CA SER A 47 -26.33 -3.93 7.70
C SER A 47 -26.45 -4.85 6.48
N LEU A 48 -25.52 -4.68 5.56
CA LEU A 48 -25.42 -5.50 4.36
C LEU A 48 -23.97 -5.77 3.97
N LYS A 49 -23.77 -6.88 3.28
CA LYS A 49 -22.53 -7.26 2.63
C LYS A 49 -22.74 -7.19 1.12
N ALA A 50 -21.87 -6.46 0.43
CA ALA A 50 -21.80 -6.40 -1.02
C ALA A 50 -20.52 -7.11 -1.50
N SER A 51 -20.63 -7.91 -2.55
CA SER A 51 -19.52 -8.69 -3.12
C SER A 51 -19.56 -8.68 -4.64
N GLY A 52 -18.36 -8.58 -5.25
CA GLY A 52 -18.16 -8.54 -6.70
C GLY A 52 -18.47 -7.17 -7.30
N ASN A 53 -17.47 -6.56 -7.97
CA ASN A 53 -17.58 -5.25 -8.64
C ASN A 53 -18.32 -4.19 -7.82
N VAL A 54 -17.96 -4.05 -6.54
CA VAL A 54 -18.70 -3.21 -5.60
C VAL A 54 -18.38 -1.74 -5.84
N VAL A 55 -19.42 -0.94 -6.10
CA VAL A 55 -19.36 0.51 -6.22
C VAL A 55 -20.34 1.15 -5.26
N VAL A 56 -19.83 1.94 -4.32
CA VAL A 56 -20.64 2.69 -3.36
C VAL A 56 -20.63 4.16 -3.74
N ILE A 57 -21.79 4.70 -4.10
CA ILE A 57 -21.97 6.05 -4.62
C ILE A 57 -22.70 6.87 -3.56
N GLY A 58 -21.99 7.80 -2.94
CA GLY A 58 -22.55 8.88 -2.13
C GLY A 58 -22.84 10.11 -2.98
N LYS A 59 -23.11 11.24 -2.33
CA LYS A 59 -23.39 12.51 -3.02
C LYS A 59 -22.22 12.98 -3.89
N ASP A 60 -21.05 13.12 -3.26
CA ASP A 60 -19.83 13.65 -3.88
C ASP A 60 -18.66 12.66 -3.72
N SER A 61 -18.96 11.38 -3.47
CA SER A 61 -17.97 10.36 -3.17
C SER A 61 -18.33 9.04 -3.85
N VAL A 62 -17.33 8.37 -4.41
CA VAL A 62 -17.47 7.05 -5.03
C VAL A 62 -16.37 6.14 -4.47
N ILE A 63 -16.76 4.95 -3.99
CA ILE A 63 -15.84 3.93 -3.47
C ILE A 63 -15.93 2.71 -4.36
N HIS A 64 -14.78 2.22 -4.85
CA HIS A 64 -14.67 0.98 -5.61
C HIS A 64 -14.01 -0.10 -4.73
N SER A 65 -14.55 -1.32 -4.74
CA SER A 65 -14.04 -2.46 -3.95
C SER A 65 -14.47 -3.82 -4.52
N HIS A 66 -13.88 -4.91 -4.04
CA HIS A 66 -14.34 -6.26 -4.36
C HIS A 66 -15.36 -6.77 -3.34
N GLU A 67 -15.24 -6.32 -2.09
CA GLU A 67 -16.21 -6.58 -1.04
C GLU A 67 -16.38 -5.31 -0.21
N ALA A 68 -17.58 -5.11 0.34
CA ALA A 68 -17.82 -4.06 1.31
C ALA A 68 -18.87 -4.50 2.31
N LEU A 69 -18.61 -4.24 3.58
CA LEU A 69 -19.60 -4.29 4.65
C LEU A 69 -20.09 -2.86 4.86
N ILE A 70 -21.40 -2.68 4.70
CA ILE A 70 -22.05 -1.39 4.90
C ILE A 70 -22.99 -1.54 6.09
N SER A 71 -22.83 -0.65 7.08
CA SER A 71 -23.70 -0.58 8.25
C SER A 71 -24.13 0.84 8.51
N GLN A 72 -25.38 1.04 8.83
CA GLN A 72 -25.92 2.32 9.27
C GLN A 72 -25.98 2.35 10.80
N ASP A 73 -25.28 3.30 11.40
CA ASP A 73 -25.38 3.61 12.83
C ASP A 73 -25.99 5.00 12.99
N GLY A 74 -27.29 5.03 13.30
CA GLY A 74 -28.09 6.24 13.34
C GLY A 74 -28.09 7.00 12.01
N SER A 75 -27.45 8.17 11.97
CA SER A 75 -27.33 9.02 10.77
C SER A 75 -26.02 8.80 9.99
N VAL A 76 -25.14 7.92 10.46
CA VAL A 76 -23.83 7.67 9.84
C VAL A 76 -23.88 6.35 9.08
N ILE A 77 -23.53 6.40 7.80
CA ILE A 77 -23.29 5.19 6.99
C ILE A 77 -21.82 4.87 7.11
N GLN A 78 -21.50 3.80 7.84
CA GLN A 78 -20.17 3.24 7.88
C GLN A 78 -19.99 2.30 6.70
N VAL A 79 -19.00 2.59 5.88
CA VAL A 79 -18.59 1.72 4.77
C VAL A 79 -17.25 1.13 5.16
N GLN A 80 -17.27 -0.11 5.64
CA GLN A 80 -16.06 -0.91 5.77
C GLN A 80 -15.85 -1.61 4.44
N ALA A 81 -15.30 -0.86 3.48
CA ALA A 81 -14.71 -1.46 2.31
C ALA A 81 -13.56 -2.33 2.81
N VAL A 82 -13.76 -3.65 2.78
CA VAL A 82 -12.64 -4.53 2.47
C VAL A 82 -12.30 -4.19 1.03
N GLN A 83 -11.51 -3.12 0.89
CA GLN A 83 -10.37 -3.25 0.03
C GLN A 83 -9.79 -4.58 0.50
N SER A 84 -9.97 -5.64 -0.30
CA SER A 84 -8.88 -6.54 -0.51
C SER A 84 -7.77 -5.56 -0.77
N GLY A 85 -7.04 -5.20 0.29
CA GLY A 85 -5.83 -4.47 0.17
C GLY A 85 -5.18 -5.26 -0.93
N GLN A 86 -4.77 -4.59 -1.97
CA GLN A 86 -3.73 -5.19 -2.76
C GLN A 86 -2.45 -5.22 -1.88
N SER A 87 -2.52 -5.77 -0.66
CA SER A 87 -1.80 -6.98 -0.30
C SER A 87 -2.19 -8.13 -1.25
N HIS A 88 -2.07 -7.88 -2.53
CA HIS A 88 -1.07 -8.60 -3.26
C HIS A 88 0.21 -8.53 -2.39
N THR A 89 0.36 -9.49 -1.48
CA THR A 89 1.54 -10.34 -1.64
C THR A 89 1.37 -11.01 -3.01
N SER A 90 1.39 -10.21 -4.09
CA SER A 90 1.77 -10.69 -5.38
C SER A 90 3.21 -10.99 -5.08
N GLU A 91 3.42 -12.25 -4.71
CA GLU A 91 4.68 -12.90 -4.91
C GLU A 91 5.22 -12.31 -6.22
N PHE A 92 6.35 -11.63 -6.12
CA PHE A 92 6.84 -10.86 -7.23
C PHE A 92 7.05 -11.84 -8.39
N ASP A 93 6.29 -11.68 -9.47
CA ASP A 93 6.44 -12.50 -10.65
C ASP A 93 7.63 -11.98 -11.47
N PRO A 94 8.74 -12.73 -11.56
CA PRO A 94 9.91 -12.29 -12.31
C PRO A 94 9.63 -12.17 -13.81
N LEU A 95 8.67 -12.94 -14.34
CA LEU A 95 8.32 -12.90 -15.76
C LEU A 95 7.71 -11.56 -16.18
N SER A 96 7.14 -10.81 -15.23
CA SER A 96 6.66 -9.45 -15.44
C SER A 96 7.75 -8.45 -15.85
N LEU A 97 9.03 -8.81 -15.68
CA LEU A 97 10.16 -7.97 -16.10
C LEU A 97 10.49 -8.09 -17.59
N GLN A 98 9.74 -8.88 -18.37
CA GLN A 98 9.91 -8.93 -19.81
C GLN A 98 9.80 -7.52 -20.43
N ASP A 99 10.76 -7.17 -21.30
CA ASP A 99 10.92 -5.84 -21.92
C ASP A 99 11.22 -4.67 -20.95
N ALA A 100 11.35 -4.93 -19.65
CA ALA A 100 11.76 -3.91 -18.69
C ALA A 100 13.16 -3.36 -19.04
N ARG A 101 13.38 -2.08 -18.75
CA ARG A 101 14.73 -1.49 -18.81
C ARG A 101 15.65 -2.25 -17.86
N ALA A 102 16.80 -2.69 -18.34
CA ALA A 102 17.68 -3.60 -17.59
C ALA A 102 18.03 -3.05 -16.20
N ALA A 103 18.46 -1.78 -16.11
CA ALA A 103 18.77 -1.14 -14.83
C ALA A 103 17.59 -1.15 -13.84
N GLY A 104 16.37 -0.91 -14.33
CA GLY A 104 15.16 -0.96 -13.51
C GLY A 104 14.81 -2.38 -13.06
N GLY A 105 14.97 -3.35 -13.95
CA GLY A 105 14.77 -4.78 -13.69
C GLY A 105 15.74 -5.32 -12.65
N GLU A 106 17.02 -4.97 -12.73
CA GLU A 106 18.04 -5.40 -11.77
C GLU A 106 17.77 -4.83 -10.37
N MET A 107 17.44 -3.54 -10.28
CA MET A 107 17.04 -2.94 -9.01
C MET A 107 15.78 -3.60 -8.44
N ARG A 108 14.81 -3.96 -9.30
CA ARG A 108 13.60 -4.67 -8.85
C ARG A 108 13.97 -6.05 -8.30
N LEU A 109 14.72 -6.85 -9.05
CA LEU A 109 15.20 -8.18 -8.61
C LEU A 109 15.91 -8.09 -7.25
N GLN A 110 16.82 -7.14 -7.07
CA GLN A 110 17.52 -6.93 -5.80
C GLN A 110 16.57 -6.55 -4.65
N ARG A 111 15.62 -5.64 -4.89
CA ARG A 111 14.60 -5.27 -3.88
C ARG A 111 13.75 -6.46 -3.45
N GLU A 112 13.50 -7.40 -4.37
CA GLU A 112 12.74 -8.63 -4.12
C GLU A 112 13.62 -9.76 -3.58
N GLY A 113 14.88 -9.49 -3.24
CA GLY A 113 15.78 -10.44 -2.56
C GLY A 113 16.53 -11.40 -3.50
N TYR A 114 16.51 -11.15 -4.81
CA TYR A 114 17.31 -11.91 -5.75
C TYR A 114 18.77 -11.45 -5.74
N VAL A 115 19.69 -12.42 -5.84
CA VAL A 115 21.12 -12.18 -6.01
C VAL A 115 21.60 -12.75 -7.33
N ALA A 116 22.47 -12.03 -8.04
CA ALA A 116 23.08 -12.55 -9.27
C ALA A 116 24.08 -13.64 -8.93
N VAL A 117 23.87 -14.85 -9.45
CA VAL A 117 24.74 -16.02 -9.18
C VAL A 117 25.65 -16.37 -10.34
N LYS A 118 25.29 -15.98 -11.57
CA LYS A 118 26.05 -16.32 -12.76
C LYS A 118 25.77 -15.39 -13.93
N THR A 119 26.82 -14.91 -14.59
CA THR A 119 26.70 -14.13 -15.82
C THR A 119 27.43 -14.82 -16.96
N LYS A 120 26.77 -14.97 -18.11
CA LYS A 120 27.30 -15.56 -19.34
C LYS A 120 26.86 -14.75 -20.54
N GLY A 121 27.80 -14.02 -21.14
CA GLY A 121 27.51 -13.11 -22.25
C GLY A 121 26.44 -12.09 -21.85
N LEU A 122 25.35 -12.04 -22.61
CA LEU A 122 24.21 -11.14 -22.36
C LEU A 122 23.20 -11.68 -21.36
N SER A 123 23.43 -12.84 -20.75
CA SER A 123 22.50 -13.47 -19.81
C SER A 123 23.03 -13.47 -18.39
N THR A 124 22.17 -13.13 -17.43
CA THR A 124 22.45 -13.15 -15.99
C THR A 124 21.42 -14.04 -15.30
N THR A 125 21.89 -14.94 -14.44
CA THR A 125 21.05 -15.80 -13.60
C THR A 125 20.99 -15.24 -12.19
N TRP A 126 19.78 -15.20 -11.65
CA TRP A 126 19.42 -14.61 -10.37
C TRP A 126 18.75 -15.65 -9.49
N TRP A 127 19.10 -15.65 -8.21
CA TRP A 127 18.61 -16.59 -7.22
C TRP A 127 17.94 -15.88 -6.06
N ASN A 128 16.73 -16.29 -5.72
CA ASN A 128 16.07 -15.91 -4.48
C ASN A 128 16.05 -17.12 -3.54
N ARG A 129 16.79 -17.03 -2.43
CA ARG A 129 16.89 -18.13 -1.46
C ARG A 129 15.59 -18.34 -0.66
N ALA A 130 14.85 -17.27 -0.39
CA ALA A 130 13.64 -17.33 0.41
C ALA A 130 12.51 -18.05 -0.33
N THR A 131 12.37 -17.76 -1.64
CA THR A 131 11.31 -18.33 -2.49
C THR A 131 11.78 -19.54 -3.29
N GLN A 132 13.06 -19.89 -3.19
CA GLN A 132 13.73 -20.92 -4.00
C GLN A 132 13.55 -20.74 -5.51
N THR A 133 13.44 -19.49 -5.96
CA THR A 133 13.20 -19.15 -7.37
C THR A 133 14.49 -18.81 -8.09
N CYS A 134 14.73 -19.47 -9.23
CA CYS A 134 15.88 -19.22 -10.11
C CYS A 134 15.38 -18.56 -11.40
N VAL A 135 15.97 -17.43 -11.79
CA VAL A 135 15.55 -16.64 -12.96
C VAL A 135 16.75 -16.35 -13.83
N MET A 136 16.62 -16.54 -15.14
CA MET A 136 17.59 -16.04 -16.12
C MET A 136 16.98 -14.87 -16.88
N VAL A 137 17.73 -13.78 -16.94
CA VAL A 137 17.40 -12.61 -17.78
C VAL A 137 18.43 -12.49 -18.89
N LYS A 138 17.99 -12.14 -20.10
CA LYS A 138 18.87 -11.79 -21.22
C LYS A 138 18.67 -10.34 -21.59
N THR A 139 19.75 -9.57 -21.53
CA THR A 139 19.73 -8.15 -21.84
C THR A 139 20.14 -7.89 -23.29
N SER A 140 19.29 -7.19 -24.03
CA SER A 140 19.58 -6.71 -25.39
C SER A 140 19.03 -5.29 -25.55
N GLN A 141 19.80 -4.41 -26.20
CA GLN A 141 19.41 -3.00 -26.41
C GLN A 141 18.98 -2.28 -25.10
N GLY A 142 19.63 -2.61 -23.98
CA GLY A 142 19.34 -2.01 -22.67
C GLY A 142 18.05 -2.49 -22.01
N ARG A 143 17.42 -3.56 -22.52
CA ARG A 143 16.17 -4.14 -22.00
C ARG A 143 16.29 -5.64 -21.81
N TYR A 144 15.42 -6.21 -20.99
CA TYR A 144 15.28 -7.66 -20.91
C TYR A 144 14.53 -8.19 -22.11
N SER A 145 15.29 -8.67 -23.10
CA SER A 145 14.76 -9.37 -24.26
C SER A 145 14.15 -10.72 -23.91
N GLU A 146 14.52 -11.31 -22.78
CA GLU A 146 14.03 -12.61 -22.33
C GLU A 146 14.12 -12.70 -20.81
N VAL A 147 13.06 -13.18 -20.17
CA VAL A 147 13.05 -13.55 -18.75
C VAL A 147 12.45 -14.95 -18.60
N LYS A 148 13.16 -15.84 -17.90
CA LYS A 148 12.77 -17.25 -17.74
C LYS A 148 12.99 -17.72 -16.32
N VAL A 149 12.00 -18.41 -15.76
CA VAL A 149 12.16 -19.19 -14.54
C VAL A 149 12.84 -20.51 -14.89
N LEU A 150 13.86 -20.88 -14.13
CA LEU A 150 14.60 -22.13 -14.27
C LEU A 150 14.38 -23.01 -13.04
N ALA A 151 14.73 -24.28 -13.15
CA ALA A 151 14.77 -25.17 -12.00
C ALA A 151 15.76 -24.62 -10.94
N ALA A 152 15.39 -24.67 -9.67
CA ALA A 152 16.20 -24.17 -8.56
C ALA A 152 17.62 -24.74 -8.55
N SER A 153 17.79 -26.01 -8.96
CA SER A 153 19.09 -26.68 -9.05
C SER A 153 20.10 -25.98 -9.96
N VAL A 154 19.65 -25.21 -10.95
CA VAL A 154 20.53 -24.43 -11.84
C VAL A 154 21.27 -23.33 -11.08
N CYS A 155 20.60 -22.69 -10.12
CA CYS A 155 21.15 -21.63 -9.29
C CYS A 155 21.85 -22.15 -8.01
N MET A 156 21.45 -23.32 -7.49
CA MET A 156 22.05 -23.86 -6.27
C MET A 156 23.42 -24.52 -6.50
N GLY A 157 23.76 -24.85 -7.75
CA GLY A 157 25.02 -25.47 -8.14
C GLY A 157 26.10 -24.52 -8.66
N SER A 158 25.96 -23.21 -8.43
CA SER A 158 26.90 -22.17 -8.89
C SER A 158 27.75 -21.57 -7.77
#